data_AF-A0A7R9PFF7-F1
#
_entry.id   AF-A0A7R9PFF7-F1
#
_cell.length_a   1.000
_cell.length_b   1.000
_cell.length_c   1.000
_cell.angle_alpha   90.00
_cell.angle_beta   90.00
_cell.angle_gamma   90.00
#
_symmetry.space_group_name_H-M   'P 1'
#
loop_
_entity.id
_entity.type
_entity.pdbx_description
1 polymer ?
#
loop_
_entity_poly.entity_id
_entity_poly.type
_entity_poly.pdbx_seq_one_letter_code
_entity_poly.pdbx_strand_id
1 'polypeptide(L)'
;MPKVRRSKKSPPEGWELIEPTLEELEQKMREVELGSTGNMTCDVFSAETEPHEGRRKVEALWPIFKIHHQKSRYIYDLFYRRKAISR
;
A
#
# COMPACT_ATOMS: atom_id res chain seq x y z
N MET A 1 -5.40 -8.02 7.77
CA MET A 1 -5.92 -7.05 8.77
C MET A 1 -6.08 -5.69 8.10
N PRO A 2 -7.29 -5.14 7.99
CA PRO A 2 -7.49 -3.82 7.42
C PRO A 2 -6.82 -2.74 8.28
N LYS A 3 -6.39 -1.63 7.64
CA LYS A 3 -5.74 -0.54 8.36
C LYS A 3 -6.75 0.14 9.28
N VAL A 4 -6.46 0.15 10.59
CA VAL A 4 -7.36 0.76 11.58
C VAL A 4 -7.49 2.25 11.27
N ARG A 5 -8.73 2.67 10.97
CA ARG A 5 -9.05 4.08 10.71
C ARG A 5 -8.82 4.89 11.98
N ARG A 6 -7.94 5.90 11.91
CA ARG A 6 -7.65 6.79 13.05
C ARG A 6 -8.72 7.86 13.24
N SER A 7 -9.47 8.21 12.19
CA SER A 7 -10.55 9.20 12.24
C SER A 7 -11.91 8.53 12.43
N LYS A 8 -12.71 9.04 13.37
CA LYS A 8 -14.12 8.64 13.57
C LYS A 8 -15.12 9.29 12.59
N LYS A 9 -14.67 10.20 11.73
CA LYS A 9 -15.53 10.89 10.75
C LYS A 9 -15.94 9.94 9.63
N SER A 10 -17.19 10.05 9.17
CA SER A 10 -17.68 9.36 7.98
C SER A 10 -16.77 9.71 6.79
N PRO A 11 -16.47 8.73 5.91
CA PRO A 11 -15.66 9.00 4.75
C PRO A 11 -16.33 10.06 3.85
N PRO A 12 -15.54 10.93 3.19
CA PRO A 12 -16.07 11.95 2.29
C PRO A 12 -16.70 11.35 1.03
N GLU A 13 -17.49 12.15 0.32
CA GLU A 13 -18.12 11.76 -0.94
C GLU A 13 -17.08 11.30 -1.98
N GLY A 14 -17.36 10.18 -2.67
CA GLY A 14 -16.42 9.58 -3.62
C GLY A 14 -15.36 8.65 -3.00
N TRP A 15 -15.39 8.41 -1.68
CA TRP A 15 -14.49 7.46 -1.01
C TRP A 15 -14.66 6.00 -1.48
N GLU A 16 -15.90 5.56 -1.70
CA GLU A 16 -16.20 4.17 -2.12
C GLU A 16 -15.56 3.80 -3.47
N LEU A 17 -15.37 4.79 -4.36
CA LEU A 17 -14.76 4.58 -5.68
C LEU A 17 -13.24 4.40 -5.61
N ILE A 18 -12.60 4.99 -4.60
CA ILE A 18 -11.14 4.97 -4.44
C ILE A 18 -10.68 3.90 -3.45
N GLU A 19 -11.56 3.46 -2.56
CA GLU A 19 -11.30 2.43 -1.56
C GLU A 19 -10.68 1.15 -2.14
N PRO A 20 -11.23 0.49 -3.19
CA PRO A 20 -10.64 -0.75 -3.70
C PRO A 20 -9.22 -0.55 -4.21
N THR A 21 -8.98 0.54 -4.94
CA THR A 21 -7.64 0.84 -5.47
C THR A 21 -6.62 1.20 -4.38
N LEU A 22 -7.06 1.83 -3.29
CA LEU A 22 -6.18 2.12 -2.16
C LEU A 22 -5.87 0.86 -1.35
N GLU A 23 -6.85 -0.02 -1.20
CA GLU A 23 -6.68 -1.31 -0.51
C GLU A 23 -5.71 -2.23 -1.27
N GLU A 24 -5.81 -2.29 -2.60
CA GLU A 24 -4.83 -2.99 -3.44
C GLU A 24 -3.40 -2.45 -3.31
N LEU A 25 -3.24 -1.13 -3.22
CA LEU A 25 -1.92 -0.50 -3.02
C LEU A 25 -1.37 -0.74 -1.60
N GLU A 26 -2.24 -0.81 -0.59
CA GLU A 26 -1.86 -1.16 0.78
C GLU A 26 -1.52 -2.64 0.93
N GLN A 27 -2.27 -3.52 0.25
CA GLN A 27 -1.99 -4.95 0.16
C GLN A 27 -0.57 -5.18 -0.41
N LYS A 28 -0.25 -4.52 -1.52
CA LYS A 28 1.10 -4.55 -2.13
C LYS A 28 2.19 -4.04 -1.19
N MET A 29 1.91 -3.00 -0.40
CA MET A 29 2.87 -2.49 0.59
C MET A 29 3.11 -3.52 1.71
N ARG A 30 2.05 -4.18 2.20
CA ARG A 30 2.13 -5.22 3.21
C ARG A 30 2.89 -6.44 2.71
N GLU A 31 2.69 -6.85 1.45
CA GLU A 31 3.43 -7.96 0.84
C GLU A 31 4.93 -7.67 0.77
N VAL A 32 5.31 -6.44 0.39
CA VAL A 32 6.71 -6.00 0.38
C VAL A 32 7.28 -5.90 1.80
N GLU A 33 6.52 -5.41 2.77
CA GLU A 33 6.95 -5.34 4.17
C GLU A 33 7.12 -6.74 4.79
N LEU A 34 6.14 -7.63 4.61
CA LEU A 34 6.20 -9.03 5.08
C LEU A 34 7.31 -9.81 4.39
N GLY A 35 7.54 -9.58 3.09
CA GLY A 35 8.67 -10.15 2.38
C GLY A 35 10.03 -9.59 2.84
N SER A 36 10.07 -8.43 3.51
CA SER A 36 11.31 -7.84 4.03
C SER A 36 11.56 -8.16 5.51
N THR A 37 10.52 -8.46 6.29
CA THR A 37 10.63 -8.87 7.69
C THR A 37 10.40 -10.37 7.76
N GLY A 38 11.45 -11.16 7.95
CA GLY A 38 11.36 -12.61 8.20
C GLY A 38 10.70 -12.99 9.54
N ASN A 39 9.61 -12.30 9.92
CA ASN A 39 8.76 -12.69 11.05
C ASN A 39 7.69 -13.65 10.54
N MET A 40 8.11 -14.91 10.56
CA MET A 40 7.33 -16.12 10.35
C MET A 40 6.15 -16.18 11.34
N THR A 41 4.93 -15.98 10.86
CA THR A 41 3.76 -16.69 11.41
C THR A 41 3.36 -17.72 10.37
N CYS A 42 3.54 -18.98 10.75
CA CYS A 42 3.61 -20.16 9.90
C CYS A 42 2.30 -20.63 9.27
N ASP A 43 1.18 -19.96 9.50
CA ASP A 43 -0.11 -20.53 9.15
C ASP A 43 -0.78 -19.73 8.04
N VAL A 44 -0.70 -20.35 6.86
CA VAL A 44 -1.60 -20.17 5.71
C VAL A 44 -1.22 -19.01 4.80
N PHE A 45 -0.51 -19.42 3.74
CA PHE A 45 -0.61 -18.84 2.40
C PHE A 45 0.15 -17.52 2.18
N SER A 46 1.42 -17.62 1.81
CA SER A 46 2.11 -16.73 0.85
C SER A 46 3.60 -17.08 0.85
N ALA A 47 4.24 -17.06 -0.32
CA ALA A 47 5.54 -16.43 -0.55
C ALA A 47 6.37 -17.08 -1.66
N GLU A 48 6.00 -16.80 -2.91
CA GLU A 48 7.01 -16.45 -3.93
C GLU A 48 7.50 -14.99 -3.68
N THR A 49 7.71 -14.60 -2.42
CA THR A 49 8.24 -13.27 -2.10
C THR A 49 9.75 -13.35 -2.20
N GLU A 50 10.30 -12.58 -3.14
CA GLU A 50 11.71 -12.63 -3.51
C GLU A 50 12.63 -12.73 -2.28
N PRO A 51 13.45 -13.80 -2.20
CA PRO A 51 14.46 -13.87 -1.17
C PRO A 51 15.41 -12.68 -1.36
N HIS A 52 15.81 -12.06 -0.26
CA HIS A 52 16.78 -10.96 -0.22
C HIS A 52 18.21 -11.45 -0.58
N GLU A 53 18.31 -12.65 -1.14
CA GLU A 53 19.54 -13.33 -1.56
C GLU A 53 20.04 -12.73 -2.87
N GLY A 54 20.72 -11.59 -2.75
CA GLY A 54 21.45 -10.97 -3.85
C GLY A 54 21.28 -9.46 -3.98
N ARG A 55 20.31 -8.86 -3.29
CA ARG A 55 20.08 -7.40 -3.32
C ARG A 55 20.73 -6.70 -2.13
N ARG A 56 21.22 -5.47 -2.35
CA ARG A 56 21.77 -4.66 -1.27
C ARG A 56 20.66 -4.29 -0.29
N LYS A 57 20.98 -4.15 1.01
CA LYS A 57 20.01 -3.72 2.05
C LYS A 57 19.25 -2.43 1.67
N VAL A 58 19.88 -1.55 0.89
CA VAL A 58 19.29 -0.30 0.39
C VAL A 58 18.26 -0.55 -0.73
N GLU A 59 18.50 -1.54 -1.58
CA GLU A 59 17.63 -1.89 -2.72
C GLU A 59 16.34 -2.57 -2.27
N ALA A 60 16.37 -3.25 -1.11
CA ALA A 60 15.18 -3.81 -0.47
C ALA A 60 14.14 -2.73 -0.09
N LEU A 61 14.59 -1.48 0.13
CA LEU A 61 13.71 -0.36 0.48
C LEU A 61 13.08 0.33 -0.74
N TRP A 62 13.66 0.17 -1.93
CA TRP A 62 13.18 0.86 -3.15
C TRP A 62 11.72 0.53 -3.52
N PRO A 63 11.26 -0.73 -3.44
CA PRO A 63 9.87 -1.06 -3.71
C PRO A 63 8.89 -0.36 -2.75
N ILE A 64 9.27 -0.16 -1.48
CA ILE A 64 8.47 0.54 -0.48
C ILE A 64 8.25 2.00 -0.90
N PHE A 65 9.33 2.70 -1.28
CA PHE A 65 9.23 4.09 -1.75
C PHE A 65 8.46 4.23 -3.06
N LYS A 66 8.59 3.24 -3.97
CA LYS A 66 7.84 3.21 -5.22
C LYS A 66 6.34 3.10 -4.98
N ILE A 67 5.90 2.19 -4.11
CA ILE A 67 4.48 2.01 -3.77
C ILE A 67 3.95 3.23 -3.01
N HIS A 68 4.73 3.78 -2.08
CA HIS A 68 4.36 5.01 -1.37
C HIS A 68 4.15 6.19 -2.33
N HIS A 69 5.03 6.36 -3.31
CA HIS A 69 4.89 7.38 -4.34
C HIS A 69 3.64 7.15 -5.20
N GLN A 70 3.39 5.90 -5.62
CA GLN A 70 2.21 5.55 -6.41
C GLN A 70 0.90 5.90 -5.69
N LYS A 71 0.80 5.60 -4.39
CA LYS A 71 -0.37 5.94 -3.57
C LYS A 71 -0.61 7.45 -3.51
N SER A 72 0.44 8.21 -3.20
CA SER A 72 0.36 9.67 -3.12
C SER A 72 0.03 10.29 -4.48
N ARG A 73 0.58 9.75 -5.57
CA ARG A 73 0.33 10.24 -6.93
C ARG A 73 -1.10 9.96 -7.40
N TYR A 74 -1.64 8.80 -7.06
CA TYR A 74 -3.02 8.44 -7.37
C TYR A 74 -4.02 9.42 -6.75
N ILE A 75 -3.84 9.75 -5.46
CA ILE A 75 -4.68 10.74 -4.76
C ILE A 75 -4.50 12.14 -5.38
N TYR A 76 -3.26 12.53 -5.69
CA TYR A 76 -2.97 13.81 -6.33
C TYR A 76 -3.68 13.95 -7.69
N ASP A 77 -3.59 12.94 -8.55
CA ASP A 77 -4.19 12.97 -9.88
C ASP A 77 -5.73 13.02 -9.79
N LEU A 78 -6.33 12.35 -8.80
CA LEU A 78 -7.77 12.39 -8.57
C LEU A 78 -8.26 13.75 -8.06
N PHE A 79 -7.51 14.41 -7.18
CA PHE A 79 -7.89 15.70 -6.62
C PHE A 79 -7.56 16.87 -7.56
N TYR A 80 -6.34 16.95 -8.10
CA TYR A 80 -5.87 18.11 -8.86
C TYR A 80 -6.13 18.02 -10.37
N ARG A 81 -6.02 16.83 -10.97
CA ARG A 81 -6.17 16.67 -12.43
C ARG A 81 -7.59 16.30 -12.82
N ARG A 82 -8.11 15.21 -12.25
CA ARG A 82 -9.43 14.67 -12.57
C ARG A 82 -10.57 15.33 -11.80
N LYS A 83 -10.27 15.98 -10.66
CA LYS A 83 -11.25 16.63 -9.76
C LYS A 83 -12.43 15.72 -9.39
N ALA A 84 -12.15 14.43 -9.21
CA ALA A 84 -13.15 13.41 -8.91
C ALA A 84 -13.46 13.29 -7.40
N ILE A 85 -12.65 13.94 -6.56
CA ILE A 85 -12.79 13.93 -5.09
C ILE A 85 -12.91 15.38 -4.62
N SER A 86 -13.79 15.62 -3.66
CA SER A 86 -13.92 16.90 -2.97
C SER A 86 -12.84 17.10 -1.91
N ARG A 87 -12.78 18.30 -1.32
CA ARG A 87 -11.77 18.69 -0.33
C ARG A 87 -12.08 18.19 1.08
#